data_AF-A0A0G1T1E4-F1
#
_entry.id   AF-A0A0G1T1E4-F1
#
_cell.length_a   1.000
_cell.length_b   1.000
_cell.length_c   1.000
_cell.angle_alpha   90.00
_cell.angle_beta   90.00
_cell.angle_gamma   90.00
#
_symmetry.space_group_name_H-M   'P 1'
#
loop_
_entity.id
_entity.type
_entity.pdbx_description
1 polymer ?
#
loop_
_entity_poly.entity_id
_entity_poly.type
_entity_poly.pdbx_seq_one_letter_code
_entity_poly.pdbx_strand_id
1 'polypeptide(L)'
;MTTQIQHKNLAKGGWQELSLTEQLGNVGSEISRALRWQGKDDKLFQGAIERAFELLDFTLGDPRWQKRLKEIARARELLCDAIFGGKEYKSSLENLERYFFQFALASRLRK
;
A
#
# COMPACT_ATOMS: atom_id res chain seq x y z
N MET A 1 -10.65 7.28 -15.39
CA MET A 1 -9.77 8.35 -14.86
C MET A 1 -8.35 7.84 -14.97
N THR A 2 -7.49 8.50 -15.72
CA THR A 2 -6.05 8.16 -15.76
C THR A 2 -5.41 8.65 -14.47
N THR A 3 -5.21 7.75 -13.51
CA THR A 3 -4.46 8.03 -12.28
C THR A 3 -3.05 8.44 -12.69
N GLN A 4 -2.63 9.66 -12.35
CA GLN A 4 -1.29 10.12 -12.66
C GLN A 4 -0.28 9.30 -11.85
N ILE A 5 0.66 8.64 -12.54
CA ILE A 5 1.71 7.87 -11.87
C ILE A 5 2.56 8.80 -11.00
N GLN A 6 2.53 8.59 -9.68
CA GLN A 6 3.26 9.41 -8.71
C GLN A 6 4.69 8.91 -8.57
N HIS A 7 4.89 7.58 -8.43
CA HIS A 7 6.22 6.99 -8.31
C HIS A 7 6.85 6.66 -9.67
N LYS A 8 7.19 7.70 -10.45
CA LYS A 8 7.70 7.59 -11.83
C LYS A 8 8.91 6.65 -11.99
N ASN A 9 9.84 6.63 -11.03
CA ASN A 9 11.02 5.76 -11.10
C ASN A 9 10.67 4.31 -10.76
N LEU A 10 9.77 4.08 -9.80
CA LEU A 10 9.32 2.74 -9.44
C LEU A 10 8.52 2.13 -10.60
N ALA A 11 7.69 2.93 -11.27
CA ALA A 11 6.95 2.52 -12.46
C ALA A 11 7.83 2.12 -13.65
N LYS A 12 9.08 2.61 -13.72
CA LYS A 12 10.06 2.29 -14.79
C LYS A 12 10.81 0.96 -14.57
N GLY A 13 10.41 0.16 -13.58
CA GLY A 13 11.05 -1.13 -13.26
C GLY A 13 11.70 -1.18 -11.87
N GLY A 14 11.90 -0.03 -11.22
CA GLY A 14 12.52 0.01 -9.90
C GLY A 14 11.70 -0.71 -8.81
N TRP A 15 10.39 -0.84 -9.00
CA TRP A 15 9.53 -1.59 -8.08
C TRP A 15 9.82 -3.09 -8.09
N GLN A 16 10.11 -3.65 -9.27
CA GLN A 16 10.38 -5.08 -9.47
C GLN A 16 11.76 -5.50 -8.95
N GLU A 17 12.66 -4.56 -8.68
CA GLU A 17 13.94 -4.85 -8.03
C GLU A 17 13.78 -5.08 -6.52
N LEU A 18 12.68 -4.61 -5.93
CA LEU A 18 12.38 -4.80 -4.51
C LEU A 18 11.89 -6.22 -4.23
N SER A 19 12.26 -6.76 -3.07
CA SER A 19 11.64 -7.96 -2.50
C SER A 19 10.17 -7.70 -2.15
N LEU A 20 9.36 -8.76 -2.04
CA LEU A 20 7.95 -8.62 -1.62
C LEU A 20 7.82 -7.89 -0.27
N THR A 21 8.72 -8.17 0.68
CA THR A 21 8.74 -7.50 2.00
C THR A 21 9.03 -6.01 1.89
N GLU A 22 9.91 -5.59 0.98
CA GLU A 22 10.18 -4.17 0.73
C GLU A 22 9.01 -3.49 0.02
N GLN A 23 8.40 -4.15 -0.96
CA GLN A 23 7.20 -3.64 -1.64
C GLN A 23 6.07 -3.39 -0.63
N LEU A 24 5.73 -4.39 0.18
CA LEU A 24 4.67 -4.27 1.18
C LEU A 24 5.04 -3.29 2.32
N GLY A 25 6.32 -3.20 2.71
CA GLY A 25 6.77 -2.19 3.67
C GLY A 25 6.62 -0.75 3.16
N ASN A 26 6.85 -0.53 1.86
CA ASN A 26 6.62 0.78 1.22
C ASN A 26 5.12 1.11 1.14
N VAL A 27 4.24 0.13 0.85
CA VAL A 27 2.78 0.31 0.96
C VAL A 27 2.41 0.76 2.38
N GLY A 28 2.94 0.08 3.41
CA GLY A 28 2.73 0.45 4.81
C GLY A 28 3.15 1.87 5.14
N SER A 29 4.22 2.36 4.51
CA SER A 29 4.69 3.74 4.71
C SER A 29 3.71 4.78 4.19
N GLU A 30 3.01 4.51 3.08
CA GLU A 30 1.93 5.38 2.60
C GLU A 30 0.68 5.31 3.49
N ILE A 31 0.33 4.12 3.97
CA ILE A 31 -0.79 3.93 4.91
C ILE A 31 -0.54 4.68 6.22
N SER A 32 0.69 4.60 6.76
CA SER A 32 1.10 5.35 7.95
C SER A 32 1.02 6.88 7.73
N ARG A 33 1.38 7.36 6.53
CA ARG A 33 1.19 8.78 6.17
C ARG A 33 -0.27 9.17 6.05
N ALA A 34 -1.11 8.32 5.48
CA ALA A 34 -2.55 8.57 5.42
C ALA A 34 -3.12 8.67 6.84
N LEU A 35 -2.84 7.71 7.70
CA LEU A 35 -3.26 7.74 9.10
C LEU A 35 -2.80 9.01 9.84
N ARG A 36 -1.55 9.45 9.59
CA ARG A 36 -1.02 10.69 10.19
C ARG A 36 -1.84 11.94 9.84
N TRP A 37 -2.33 12.04 8.60
CA TRP A 37 -3.00 13.22 8.06
C TRP A 37 -4.53 13.13 8.07
N GLN A 38 -5.09 11.97 8.41
CA GLN A 38 -6.53 11.76 8.54
C GLN A 38 -7.15 12.79 9.48
N GLY A 39 -8.18 13.50 9.00
CA GLY A 39 -8.88 14.56 9.74
C GLY A 39 -8.05 15.83 10.02
N LYS A 40 -6.84 15.95 9.46
CA LYS A 40 -5.95 17.11 9.64
C LYS A 40 -5.71 17.87 8.34
N ASP A 41 -5.41 17.15 7.26
CA ASP A 41 -5.19 17.73 5.94
C ASP A 41 -5.67 16.73 4.88
N ASP A 42 -6.80 17.04 4.25
CA ASP A 42 -7.43 16.16 3.27
C ASP A 42 -6.57 15.96 2.04
N LYS A 43 -5.79 16.96 1.61
CA LYS A 43 -4.94 16.84 0.43
C LYS A 43 -3.78 15.88 0.71
N LEU A 44 -3.15 16.00 1.87
CA LEU A 44 -2.06 15.10 2.27
C LEU A 44 -2.57 13.68 2.56
N PHE A 45 -3.77 13.57 3.13
CA PHE A 45 -4.46 12.30 3.31
C PHE A 45 -4.74 11.60 1.98
N GLN A 46 -5.44 12.25 1.05
CA GLN A 46 -5.80 11.68 -0.25
C GLN A 46 -4.55 11.33 -1.06
N GLY A 47 -3.54 12.20 -1.08
CA GLY A 47 -2.29 11.92 -1.77
C GLY A 47 -1.53 10.71 -1.21
N ALA A 48 -1.64 10.40 0.09
CA ALA A 48 -1.09 9.18 0.66
C ALA A 48 -1.91 7.93 0.30
N ILE A 49 -3.24 8.03 0.31
CA ILE A 49 -4.13 6.93 -0.10
C ILE A 49 -3.93 6.56 -1.57
N GLU A 50 -3.89 7.54 -2.47
CA GLU A 50 -3.64 7.31 -3.90
C GLU A 50 -2.30 6.59 -4.14
N ARG A 51 -1.25 6.99 -3.42
CA ARG A 51 0.05 6.34 -3.47
C ARG A 51 0.02 4.92 -2.92
N ALA A 52 -0.69 4.67 -1.82
CA ALA A 52 -0.85 3.32 -1.29
C ALA A 52 -1.54 2.38 -2.30
N PHE A 53 -2.59 2.85 -2.99
CA PHE A 53 -3.23 2.11 -4.07
C PHE A 53 -2.30 1.89 -5.26
N GLU A 54 -1.57 2.91 -5.71
CA GLU A 54 -0.59 2.78 -6.79
C GLU A 54 0.45 1.69 -6.50
N LEU A 55 1.02 1.68 -5.29
CA LEU A 55 2.02 0.70 -4.91
C LEU A 55 1.45 -0.72 -4.84
N LEU A 56 0.20 -0.88 -4.36
CA LEU A 56 -0.50 -2.17 -4.40
C LEU A 56 -0.78 -2.62 -5.84
N ASP A 57 -1.14 -1.70 -6.73
CA ASP A 57 -1.37 -1.99 -8.15
C ASP A 57 -0.07 -2.39 -8.85
N PHE A 58 1.07 -1.77 -8.51
CA PHE A 58 2.38 -2.21 -8.98
C PHE A 58 2.75 -3.61 -8.46
N THR A 59 2.43 -3.92 -7.20
CA THR A 59 2.65 -5.27 -6.64
C THR A 59 1.72 -6.31 -7.27
N LEU A 60 0.47 -5.96 -7.60
CA LEU A 60 -0.46 -6.83 -8.34
C LEU A 60 0.02 -7.10 -9.77
N GLY A 61 0.58 -6.08 -10.43
CA GLY A 61 1.12 -6.18 -11.78
C GLY A 61 2.47 -6.91 -11.88
N ASP A 62 3.10 -7.23 -10.74
CA ASP A 62 4.40 -7.89 -10.72
C ASP A 62 4.27 -9.40 -11.02
N PRO A 63 4.81 -9.90 -12.15
CA PRO A 63 4.64 -11.29 -12.56
C PRO A 63 5.26 -12.29 -11.57
N ARG A 64 6.20 -11.86 -10.72
CA ARG A 64 6.80 -12.70 -9.67
C ARG A 64 5.76 -13.17 -8.65
N TRP A 65 4.67 -12.43 -8.47
CA TRP A 65 3.65 -12.68 -7.45
C TRP A 65 2.34 -13.26 -7.98
N GLN A 66 2.31 -13.81 -9.20
CA GLN A 66 1.10 -14.42 -9.80
C GLN A 66 0.40 -15.45 -8.91
N LYS A 67 1.15 -16.17 -8.06
CA LYS A 67 0.59 -17.17 -7.12
C LYS A 67 0.05 -16.55 -5.82
N ARG A 68 0.20 -15.25 -5.60
CA ARG A 68 -0.20 -14.49 -4.39
C ARG A 68 -1.19 -13.37 -4.67
N LEU A 69 -1.72 -13.27 -5.89
CA LEU A 69 -2.61 -12.19 -6.30
C LEU A 69 -3.84 -12.03 -5.40
N LYS A 70 -4.40 -13.15 -4.89
CA LYS A 70 -5.55 -13.12 -3.98
C LYS A 70 -5.27 -12.31 -2.71
N GLU A 71 -4.10 -12.53 -2.09
CA GLU A 71 -3.73 -11.84 -0.84
C GLU A 71 -3.45 -10.36 -1.09
N ILE A 72 -2.76 -10.03 -2.18
CA ILE A 72 -2.45 -8.65 -2.55
C ILE A 72 -3.74 -7.88 -2.91
N ALA A 73 -4.63 -8.52 -3.69
CA ALA A 73 -5.93 -7.94 -4.03
C ALA A 73 -6.80 -7.75 -2.79
N ARG A 74 -6.77 -8.71 -1.84
CA ARG A 74 -7.46 -8.56 -0.55
C ARG A 74 -6.91 -7.38 0.23
N ALA A 75 -5.60 -7.17 0.29
CA ALA A 75 -5.05 -6.00 0.98
C ALA A 75 -5.53 -4.68 0.36
N ARG A 76 -5.67 -4.64 -0.96
CA ARG A 76 -6.26 -3.51 -1.70
C ARG A 76 -7.75 -3.30 -1.38
N GLU A 77 -8.53 -4.38 -1.31
CA GLU A 77 -9.93 -4.34 -0.87
C GLU A 77 -10.07 -3.81 0.56
N LEU A 78 -9.23 -4.27 1.49
CA LEU A 78 -9.25 -3.82 2.88
C LEU A 78 -8.87 -2.35 3.02
N LEU A 79 -7.93 -1.84 2.20
CA LEU A 79 -7.61 -0.41 2.15
C LEU A 79 -8.83 0.40 1.69
N CYS A 80 -9.54 -0.07 0.66
CA CYS A 80 -10.78 0.54 0.18
C CYS A 80 -11.85 0.57 1.28
N ASP A 81 -12.11 -0.59 1.92
CA ASP A 81 -13.06 -0.67 3.04
C ASP A 81 -12.68 0.30 4.15
N ALA A 82 -11.40 0.37 4.55
CA ALA A 82 -10.94 1.26 5.60
C ALA A 82 -11.19 2.74 5.31
N ILE A 83 -10.95 3.21 4.08
CA ILE A 83 -11.18 4.63 3.73
C ILE A 83 -12.66 4.98 3.56
N PHE A 84 -13.53 3.99 3.31
CA PHE A 84 -14.98 4.16 3.23
C PHE A 84 -15.71 3.83 4.54
N GLY A 85 -14.97 3.74 5.65
CA GLY A 85 -15.54 3.62 7.00
C GLY A 85 -15.68 2.19 7.52
N GLY A 86 -15.07 1.21 6.86
CA GLY A 86 -14.86 -0.13 7.41
C GLY A 86 -16.11 -0.97 7.59
N LYS A 87 -17.12 -0.84 6.72
CA LYS A 87 -18.42 -1.51 6.93
C LYS A 87 -18.39 -2.99 6.55
N GLU A 88 -17.70 -3.35 5.47
CA GLU A 88 -17.74 -4.70 4.90
C GLU A 88 -16.84 -5.65 5.69
N TYR A 89 -15.60 -5.22 5.96
CA TYR A 89 -14.59 -6.06 6.59
C TYR A 89 -14.15 -5.58 7.97
N LYS A 90 -14.74 -4.48 8.48
CA LYS A 90 -14.32 -3.84 9.74
C LYS A 90 -12.86 -3.39 9.68
N SER A 91 -12.42 -2.98 8.50
CA SER A 91 -11.06 -2.51 8.26
C SER A 91 -10.89 -1.08 8.76
N SER A 92 -9.70 -0.74 9.25
CA SER A 92 -9.31 0.62 9.59
C SER A 92 -7.87 0.86 9.18
N LEU A 93 -7.46 2.12 8.99
CA LEU A 93 -6.09 2.45 8.60
C LEU A 93 -5.08 2.01 9.66
N GLU A 94 -5.45 2.02 10.95
CA GLU A 94 -4.63 1.52 12.06
C GLU A 94 -4.39 0.01 11.97
N ASN A 95 -5.42 -0.76 11.60
CA ASN A 95 -5.29 -2.21 11.42
C ASN A 95 -4.35 -2.54 10.25
N LEU A 96 -4.50 -1.82 9.13
CA LEU A 96 -3.62 -1.99 7.98
C LEU A 96 -2.20 -1.53 8.29
N GLU A 97 -2.02 -0.38 8.96
CA GLU A 97 -0.70 0.13 9.33
C GLU A 97 0.05 -0.90 10.18
N ARG A 98 -0.60 -1.46 11.21
CA ARG A 98 -0.01 -2.49 12.07
C ARG A 98 0.39 -3.74 11.29
N TYR A 99 -0.44 -4.18 10.35
CA TYR A 99 -0.17 -5.33 9.50
C TYR A 99 1.03 -5.06 8.59
N PHE A 100 1.02 -3.93 7.88
CA PHE A 100 2.07 -3.61 6.92
C PHE A 100 3.41 -3.23 7.57
N PHE A 101 3.38 -2.69 8.79
CA PHE A 101 4.59 -2.38 9.57
C PHE A 101 5.48 -3.62 9.77
N GLN A 102 4.89 -4.82 9.88
CA GLN A 102 5.67 -6.06 10.01
C GLN A 102 6.54 -6.33 8.79
N PHE A 103 6.10 -5.95 7.58
CA PHE A 103 6.93 -6.10 6.38
C PHE A 103 8.07 -5.08 6.33
N ALA A 104 7.86 -3.87 6.87
CA ALA A 104 8.93 -2.87 7.02
C ALA A 104 10.00 -3.31 8.03
N LEU A 105 9.61 -4.04 9.09
CA LEU A 105 10.56 -4.68 10.00
C LEU A 105 11.28 -5.83 9.31
N ALA A 106 10.53 -6.73 8.65
CA ALA A 106 11.09 -7.90 7.98
C ALA A 106 12.07 -7.53 6.85
N SER A 107 11.83 -6.42 6.13
CA SER A 107 12.73 -5.95 5.08
C SER A 107 14.08 -5.48 5.63
N ARG A 108 14.14 -5.00 6.87
CA ARG A 108 15.39 -4.61 7.53
C ARG A 108 16.19 -5.78 8.08
N LEU A 109 15.52 -6.86 8.46
CA LEU A 109 16.17 -8.08 8.97
C LEU A 109 16.83 -8.93 7.88
N ARG A 110 16.53 -8.65 6.60
CA ARG A 110 17.06 -9.39 5.44
C ARG A 110 18.30 -8.73 4.81
N LYS A 111 18.84 -7.68 5.41
CA LYS A 111 20.06 -7.00 4.95
C LYS A 111 21.31 -7.56 5.63
#